data_AF-A0A7Y0EEY2-F1
#
_entry.id   AF-A0A7Y0EEY2-F1
#
_cell.length_a   1.000
_cell.length_b   1.000
_cell.length_c   1.000
_cell.angle_alpha   90.00
_cell.angle_beta   90.00
_cell.angle_gamma   90.00
#
_symmetry.space_group_name_H-M   'P 1'
#
loop_
_entity.id
_entity.type
_entity.pdbx_description
1 polymer ?
#
loop_
_entity_poly.entity_id
_entity_poly.type
_entity_poly.pdbx_seq_one_letter_code
_entity_poly.pdbx_strand_id
1 'polypeptide(L)'
;MSEDEKKLYNVLFPNDNNRYYINYAYFTGGTMRSLSILKSKIRNSYIDVNLLEGEKDDGSFFIRVLQKDVDIFLNMIKPLKYSERKIPKKYISKIKLLFGDN
;
A
#
# COMPACT_ATOMS: atom_id res chain seq x y z
N MET A 1 -11.34 20.51 6.16
CA MET A 1 -10.65 19.22 6.35
C MET A 1 -11.60 18.33 7.14
N SER A 2 -12.04 17.21 6.56
CA SER A 2 -13.03 16.34 7.22
C SER A 2 -12.36 15.47 8.29
N GLU A 3 -13.15 14.92 9.22
CA GLU A 3 -12.64 13.96 10.20
C GLU A 3 -12.15 12.65 9.57
N ASP A 4 -12.71 12.29 8.43
CA ASP A 4 -12.31 11.11 7.66
C ASP A 4 -10.89 11.26 7.09
N GLU A 5 -10.55 12.49 6.68
CA GLU A 5 -9.18 12.90 6.33
C GLU A 5 -8.22 12.99 7.53
N LYS A 6 -8.65 12.75 8.77
CA LYS A 6 -7.73 12.63 9.92
C LYS A 6 -7.45 11.18 10.26
N LYS A 7 -8.45 10.31 10.12
CA LYS A 7 -8.34 8.86 10.38
C LYS A 7 -7.35 8.17 9.44
N LEU A 8 -7.35 8.56 8.16
CA LEU A 8 -6.40 8.12 7.11
C LEU A 8 -4.89 8.22 7.46
N TYR A 9 -4.50 9.06 8.43
CA TYR A 9 -3.13 9.60 8.48
C TYR A 9 -2.32 9.30 9.75
N ASN A 10 -2.97 8.78 10.79
CA ASN A 10 -2.31 8.44 12.05
C ASN A 10 -1.93 6.96 12.14
N VAL A 11 -2.48 6.12 11.26
CA VAL A 11 -2.07 4.72 11.03
C VAL A 11 -2.04 4.56 9.51
N LEU A 12 -1.00 3.98 8.91
CA LEU A 12 -0.92 3.82 7.45
C LEU A 12 -1.95 2.83 6.88
N PHE A 13 -2.44 1.95 7.75
CA PHE A 13 -3.69 1.23 7.58
C PHE A 13 -4.61 1.62 8.73
N PRO A 14 -5.37 2.72 8.64
CA PRO A 14 -6.42 3.01 9.60
C PRO A 14 -7.25 1.75 9.81
N ASN A 15 -7.49 1.39 11.07
CA ASN A 15 -8.46 0.35 11.38
C ASN A 15 -9.85 0.95 11.15
N ASP A 16 -10.23 1.05 9.88
CA ASP A 16 -11.53 1.57 9.45
C ASP A 16 -12.55 0.41 9.51
N ASN A 17 -13.73 0.68 10.06
CA ASN A 17 -14.80 -0.32 10.11
C ASN A 17 -15.38 -0.59 8.71
N ASN A 18 -15.15 0.30 7.74
CA ASN A 18 -15.52 0.10 6.35
C ASN A 18 -14.52 -0.84 5.66
N ARG A 19 -14.95 -2.09 5.42
CA ARG A 19 -14.20 -3.11 4.69
C ARG A 19 -13.72 -2.69 3.30
N TYR A 20 -14.40 -1.75 2.65
CA TYR A 20 -14.11 -1.26 1.30
C TYR A 20 -13.32 0.05 1.28
N TYR A 21 -12.88 0.51 2.45
CA TYR A 21 -12.00 1.64 2.52
C TYR A 21 -10.67 1.34 1.82
N ILE A 22 -10.18 2.30 1.04
CA ILE A 22 -8.95 2.16 0.25
C ILE A 22 -7.77 2.74 1.02
N ASN A 23 -6.77 1.91 1.26
CA ASN A 23 -5.52 2.27 1.89
C ASN A 23 -4.41 2.47 0.85
N TYR A 24 -3.54 3.44 1.09
CA TYR A 24 -2.37 3.72 0.25
C TYR A 24 -1.12 3.72 1.12
N ALA A 25 -0.09 2.99 0.69
CA ALA A 25 1.20 2.97 1.37
C ALA A 25 2.36 2.93 0.38
N TYR A 26 3.54 3.33 0.86
CA TYR A 26 4.80 3.29 0.11
C TYR A 26 5.80 2.40 0.85
N PHE A 27 6.37 1.43 0.17
CA PHE A 27 7.32 0.48 0.72
C PHE A 27 8.69 0.62 0.05
N THR A 28 9.74 0.57 0.87
CA THR A 28 11.16 0.74 0.46
C THR A 28 12.05 -0.30 1.13
N GLY A 29 13.32 -0.36 0.72
CA GLY A 29 14.33 -1.23 1.34
C GLY A 29 14.24 -2.70 0.95
N GLY A 30 13.41 -3.03 -0.05
CA GLY A 30 13.40 -4.36 -0.66
C GLY A 30 14.42 -4.49 -1.79
N THR A 31 14.25 -5.56 -2.56
CA THR A 31 15.01 -5.83 -3.79
C THR A 31 14.04 -6.20 -4.90
N MET A 32 14.47 -6.12 -6.17
CA MET A 32 13.65 -6.60 -7.30
C MET A 32 13.24 -8.08 -7.16
N ARG A 33 14.09 -8.90 -6.52
CA ARG A 33 13.75 -10.27 -6.17
C ARG A 33 12.61 -10.33 -5.15
N SER A 34 12.68 -9.56 -4.07
CA SER A 34 11.62 -9.46 -3.07
C SER A 34 10.31 -8.97 -3.68
N LEU A 35 10.37 -7.98 -4.57
CA LEU A 35 9.21 -7.45 -5.30
C LEU A 35 8.59 -8.53 -6.22
N SER A 36 9.41 -9.28 -6.95
CA SER A 36 8.94 -10.39 -7.78
C SER A 36 8.25 -11.48 -6.96
N ILE A 37 8.79 -11.82 -5.79
CA ILE A 37 8.17 -12.76 -4.85
C ILE A 37 6.82 -12.21 -4.36
N LEU A 38 6.75 -10.92 -3.97
CA LEU A 38 5.52 -10.29 -3.53
C LEU A 38 4.43 -10.33 -4.61
N LYS A 39 4.77 -9.94 -5.85
CA LYS A 39 3.86 -9.99 -7.00
C LYS A 39 3.32 -11.41 -7.24
N SER A 40 4.18 -12.42 -7.12
CA SER A 40 3.77 -13.83 -7.23
C SER A 40 2.79 -14.24 -6.13
N LYS A 41 3.04 -13.82 -4.87
CA LYS A 41 2.12 -14.07 -3.74
C LYS A 41 0.77 -13.40 -3.96
N ILE A 42 0.75 -12.13 -4.40
CA ILE A 42 -0.48 -11.38 -4.68
C ILE A 42 -1.28 -12.09 -5.78
N ARG A 43 -0.64 -12.41 -6.91
CA ARG A 43 -1.29 -13.10 -8.03
C ARG A 43 -1.92 -14.45 -7.65
N ASN A 44 -1.31 -15.16 -6.72
CA ASN A 44 -1.80 -16.47 -6.26
C ASN A 44 -2.77 -16.35 -5.06
N SER A 45 -3.22 -15.14 -4.73
CA SER A 45 -4.12 -14.88 -3.61
C SER A 45 -5.44 -14.27 -4.07
N TYR A 46 -6.39 -14.17 -3.15
CA TYR A 46 -7.74 -13.63 -3.41
C TYR A 46 -7.88 -12.15 -3.04
N ILE A 47 -6.77 -11.44 -2.79
CA ILE A 47 -6.81 -10.04 -2.36
C ILE A 47 -6.90 -9.10 -3.57
N ASP A 48 -7.60 -7.98 -3.38
CA ASP A 48 -7.69 -6.93 -4.38
C ASP A 48 -6.66 -5.83 -4.08
N VAL A 49 -5.53 -5.90 -4.78
CA VAL A 49 -4.36 -5.06 -4.54
C VAL A 49 -3.77 -4.58 -5.86
N ASN A 50 -3.58 -3.27 -5.98
CA ASN A 50 -2.84 -2.65 -7.08
C ASN A 50 -1.48 -2.18 -6.59
N LEU A 51 -0.42 -2.61 -7.26
CA LEU A 51 0.97 -2.27 -6.96
C LEU A 51 1.57 -1.46 -8.11
N LEU A 52 2.22 -0.35 -7.78
CA LEU A 52 2.98 0.48 -8.73
C LEU A 52 4.44 0.54 -8.30
N GLU A 53 5.36 0.17 -9.19
CA GLU A 53 6.80 0.18 -8.89
C GLU A 53 7.33 1.62 -8.76
N GLY A 54 8.26 1.83 -7.84
CA GLY A 54 8.97 3.10 -7.73
C GLY A 54 10.07 3.19 -8.78
N GLU A 55 10.20 4.36 -9.42
CA GLU A 55 11.14 4.57 -10.53
C GLU A 55 12.62 4.60 -10.12
N LYS A 56 12.92 4.90 -8.84
CA LYS A 56 14.28 5.28 -8.41
C LYS A 56 14.97 4.31 -7.46
N ASP A 57 14.21 3.54 -6.69
CA ASP A 57 14.77 2.63 -5.67
C ASP A 57 14.44 1.18 -6.05
N ASP A 58 15.47 0.34 -6.13
CA ASP A 58 15.35 -1.08 -6.48
C ASP A 58 14.30 -1.78 -5.62
N GLY A 59 13.22 -2.25 -6.25
CA GLY A 59 12.14 -3.00 -5.59
C GLY A 59 11.20 -2.17 -4.72
N SER A 60 11.33 -0.84 -4.67
CA SER A 60 10.34 0.03 -4.01
C SER A 60 9.01 0.03 -4.76
N PHE A 61 7.91 0.31 -4.04
CA PHE A 61 6.59 0.37 -4.66
C PHE A 61 5.56 1.13 -3.82
N PHE A 62 4.59 1.71 -4.51
CA PHE A 62 3.32 2.14 -3.95
C PHE A 62 2.29 1.01 -4.01
N ILE A 63 1.40 0.98 -3.03
CA ILE A 63 0.31 0.00 -2.98
C ILE A 63 -1.02 0.70 -2.74
N ARG A 64 -2.06 0.15 -3.34
CA ARG A 64 -3.47 0.41 -3.06
C ARG A 64 -4.12 -0.92 -2.63
N VAL A 65 -4.70 -0.96 -1.44
CA VAL A 65 -5.31 -2.18 -0.88
C VAL A 65 -6.58 -1.84 -0.10
N LEU A 66 -7.60 -2.68 -0.22
CA LEU A 66 -8.84 -2.53 0.54
C LEU A 66 -8.64 -2.93 2.00
N GLN A 67 -9.36 -2.28 2.91
CA GLN A 67 -9.26 -2.53 4.35
C GLN A 67 -9.42 -4.00 4.73
N LYS A 68 -10.36 -4.71 4.09
CA LYS A 68 -10.57 -6.16 4.28
C LYS A 68 -9.34 -7.03 3.98
N ASP A 69 -8.41 -6.54 3.16
CA ASP A 69 -7.27 -7.31 2.62
C ASP A 69 -5.92 -6.88 3.24
N VAL A 70 -5.92 -5.84 4.07
CA VAL A 70 -4.72 -5.25 4.69
C VAL A 70 -3.91 -6.29 5.47
N ASP A 71 -4.56 -7.04 6.37
CA ASP A 71 -3.85 -7.99 7.22
C ASP A 71 -3.19 -9.11 6.40
N ILE A 72 -3.87 -9.56 5.35
CA ILE A 72 -3.35 -10.56 4.44
C ILE A 72 -2.13 -10.01 3.71
N PHE A 73 -2.23 -8.80 3.16
CA PHE A 73 -1.11 -8.13 2.50
C PHE A 73 0.09 -7.92 3.44
N LEU A 74 -0.15 -7.45 4.67
CA LEU A 74 0.90 -7.25 5.67
C LEU A 74 1.60 -8.57 6.04
N ASN A 75 0.86 -9.67 6.12
CA ASN A 75 1.46 -10.99 6.33
C ASN A 75 2.32 -11.45 5.14
N MET A 76 1.95 -11.10 3.90
CA MET A 76 2.74 -11.42 2.71
C MET A 76 4.08 -10.67 2.67
N ILE A 77 4.08 -9.40 3.08
CA ILE A 77 5.23 -8.49 3.00
C ILE A 77 6.18 -8.61 4.20
N LYS A 78 5.68 -8.95 5.40
CA LYS A 78 6.48 -9.13 6.62
C LYS A 78 7.78 -9.95 6.43
N PRO A 79 7.76 -11.15 5.80
CA PRO A 79 8.99 -11.93 5.61
C PRO A 79 9.96 -11.30 4.59
N LEU A 80 9.51 -10.35 3.78
CA LEU A 80 10.31 -9.69 2.74
C LEU A 80 11.07 -8.46 3.26
N LYS A 81 10.90 -8.11 4.54
CA LYS A 81 11.62 -7.04 5.27
C LYS A 81 11.52 -5.65 4.63
N TYR A 82 10.43 -5.36 3.92
CA TYR A 82 10.16 -4.00 3.46
C TYR A 82 9.95 -3.05 4.63
N SER A 83 10.42 -1.82 4.46
CA SER A 83 10.14 -0.70 5.36
C SER A 83 9.02 0.15 4.79
N GLU A 84 7.95 0.30 5.57
CA GLU A 84 6.86 1.20 5.25
C GLU A 84 7.28 2.66 5.46
N ARG A 85 6.97 3.53 4.51
CA ARG A 85 7.20 4.97 4.60
C ARG A 85 5.90 5.73 4.59
N LYS A 86 5.80 6.69 5.51
CA LYS A 86 4.67 7.62 5.57
C LYS A 86 4.65 8.50 4.32
N ILE A 87 3.51 8.51 3.64
CA ILE A 87 3.26 9.44 2.54
C ILE A 87 2.89 10.82 3.12
N PRO A 88 3.61 11.90 2.78
CA PRO A 88 3.22 13.24 3.17
C PRO A 88 1.85 13.63 2.59
N LYS A 89 1.01 14.30 3.39
CA LYS A 89 -0.37 14.70 3.02
C LYS A 89 -0.47 15.37 1.65
N LYS A 90 0.46 16.29 1.36
CA LYS A 90 0.53 17.05 0.10
C LYS A 90 0.68 16.19 -1.17
N TYR A 91 1.00 14.90 -1.03
CA TYR A 91 1.17 13.98 -2.15
C TYR A 91 0.04 12.95 -2.29
N ILE A 92 -0.91 12.87 -1.35
CA ILE A 92 -1.98 11.86 -1.40
C ILE A 92 -2.83 11.97 -2.66
N SER A 93 -3.28 13.18 -3.03
CA SER A 93 -4.06 13.37 -4.26
C SER A 93 -3.29 12.91 -5.49
N LYS A 94 -1.97 13.11 -5.53
CA LYS A 94 -1.13 12.62 -6.63
C LYS A 94 -1.06 11.10 -6.66
N ILE A 95 -0.96 10.46 -5.51
CA ILE A 95 -0.94 8.99 -5.42
C ILE A 95 -2.28 8.39 -5.84
N LYS A 96 -3.40 8.96 -5.40
CA LYS A 96 -4.74 8.54 -5.86
C LYS A 96 -4.84 8.59 -7.38
N LEU A 97 -4.38 9.68 -8.00
CA LEU A 97 -4.32 9.82 -9.45
C LEU A 97 -3.45 8.76 -10.13
N LEU A 98 -2.32 8.36 -9.53
CA LEU A 98 -1.48 7.27 -10.06
C LEU A 98 -2.23 5.93 -10.13
N PHE A 99 -3.16 5.70 -9.20
CA PHE A 99 -4.01 4.52 -9.18
C PHE A 99 -5.32 4.69 -9.95
N GLY A 100 -5.59 5.87 -10.54
CA GLY A 100 -6.83 6.18 -11.24
C GLY A 100 -8.03 6.41 -10.31
N ASP A 101 -7.79 6.65 -9.01
CA ASP A 101 -8.83 6.98 -8.04
C ASP A 101 -9.13 8.50 -8.08
N ASN A 102 -10.41 8.87 -8.25
CA ASN A 102 -10.89 10.25 -8.27
C ASN A 102 -11.36 10.74 -6.89
#